data_AF-A0A438HIG6-F1
#
_entry.id   AF-A0A438HIG6-F1
#
_cell.length_a   1.000
_cell.length_b   1.000
_cell.length_c   1.000
_cell.angle_alpha   90.00
_cell.angle_beta   90.00
_cell.angle_gamma   90.00
#
_symmetry.space_group_name_H-M   'P 1'
#
loop_
_entity.id
_entity.type
_entity.pdbx_description
1 polymer ?
#
loop_
_entity_poly.entity_id
_entity_poly.type
_entity_poly.pdbx_seq_one_letter_code
_entity_poly.pdbx_strand_id
1 'polypeptide(L)'
;MGYQKGSFVHEFLKWMKFDETKLVIYESPEELDELFSNRSSDGGIAAAFEEIPYMKLFLAKYCSKYTAVQPTYKFGFGFVFPKRSPLIPDVSMQVLNVTEGAKMVQFEKAWFGQTPSCPELTSSVSSNSIGLNSFWGLFLTVGVASSIALIICITTFLYENRDTLVHLDPPASVWRKIKAMATRFDHKDLSSHTFRKSEMVHRSGINGMDAVTASPASYQLPPKSVKPFHPNRE
;
A
#
# COMPACT_ATOMS: atom_id res chain seq x y z
N MET A 1 26.57 9.51 -2.10
CA MET A 1 25.38 9.99 -2.84
C MET A 1 25.86 10.64 -4.12
N GLY A 2 25.30 10.29 -5.27
CA GLY A 2 25.74 10.79 -6.57
C GLY A 2 25.13 12.15 -6.93
N TYR A 3 25.86 12.95 -7.70
CA TYR A 3 25.35 14.14 -8.40
C TYR A 3 26.15 14.43 -9.67
N GLN A 4 25.52 15.07 -10.66
CA GLN A 4 26.17 15.38 -11.94
C GLN A 4 27.15 16.55 -11.80
N LYS A 5 28.32 16.43 -12.42
CA LYS A 5 29.33 17.47 -12.51
C LYS A 5 28.75 18.76 -13.09
N GLY A 6 28.97 19.87 -12.37
CA GLY A 6 28.49 21.20 -12.79
C GLY A 6 27.00 21.45 -12.56
N SER A 7 26.24 20.49 -12.00
CA SER A 7 24.85 20.70 -11.62
C SER A 7 24.74 21.56 -10.35
N PHE A 8 23.64 22.32 -10.26
CA PHE A 8 23.25 23.04 -9.04
C PHE A 8 22.93 22.10 -7.88
N VAL A 9 22.70 20.81 -8.17
CA VAL A 9 22.42 19.76 -7.18
C VAL A 9 23.51 19.71 -6.11
N HIS A 10 24.77 19.97 -6.45
CA HIS A 10 25.85 20.02 -5.46
C HIS A 10 25.58 21.01 -4.32
N GLU A 11 25.25 22.25 -4.67
CA GLU A 11 24.94 23.30 -3.69
C GLU A 11 23.62 23.01 -2.95
N PHE A 12 22.66 22.39 -3.63
CA PHE A 12 21.42 21.93 -2.99
C PHE A 12 21.69 20.86 -1.92
N LEU A 13 22.56 19.88 -2.20
CA LEU A 13 22.94 18.85 -1.23
C LEU A 13 23.69 19.43 -0.03
N LYS A 14 24.55 20.43 -0.25
CA LYS A 14 25.23 21.17 0.82
C LYS A 14 24.24 21.94 1.70
N TRP A 15 23.25 22.59 1.09
CA TRP A 15 22.17 23.27 1.82
C TRP A 15 21.37 22.28 2.69
N MET A 16 21.11 21.08 2.16
CA MET A 16 20.47 19.97 2.86
C MET A 16 21.36 19.28 3.93
N LYS A 17 22.59 19.78 4.16
CA LYS A 17 23.55 19.28 5.16
C LYS A 17 24.05 17.85 4.90
N PHE A 18 24.14 17.45 3.63
CA PHE A 18 24.86 16.23 3.28
C PHE A 18 26.37 16.39 3.51
N ASP A 19 27.01 15.30 3.92
CA ASP A 19 28.46 15.21 4.11
C ASP A 19 29.16 15.23 2.74
N GLU A 20 29.82 16.34 2.42
CA GLU A 20 30.51 16.58 1.14
C GLU A 20 31.55 15.51 0.83
N THR A 21 32.19 14.93 1.85
CA THR A 21 33.21 13.87 1.66
C THR A 21 32.62 12.55 1.15
N LYS A 22 31.29 12.40 1.24
CA LYS A 22 30.54 11.22 0.78
C LYS A 22 29.74 11.47 -0.50
N LEU A 23 29.90 12.65 -1.09
CA LEU A 23 29.32 12.97 -2.37
C LEU A 23 30.23 12.47 -3.48
N VAL A 24 29.62 11.87 -4.50
CA VAL A 24 30.33 11.29 -5.65
C VAL A 24 29.86 12.03 -6.89
N ILE A 25 30.83 12.50 -7.67
CA ILE A 25 30.59 13.21 -8.92
C ILE A 25 30.52 12.17 -10.04
N TYR A 26 29.61 12.36 -10.99
CA TYR A 26 29.61 11.66 -12.28
C TYR A 26 29.41 12.65 -13.44
N GLU A 27 29.80 12.25 -14.65
CA GLU A 27 29.74 13.06 -15.86
C GLU A 27 28.77 12.52 -16.91
N SER A 28 28.39 11.24 -16.84
CA SER A 28 27.47 10.63 -17.80
C SER A 28 26.43 9.68 -17.18
N PRO A 29 25.33 9.39 -17.89
CA PRO A 29 24.37 8.36 -17.50
C PRO A 29 24.99 6.96 -17.37
N GLU A 30 25.99 6.64 -18.18
CA GLU A 30 26.69 5.36 -18.12
C GLU A 30 27.53 5.24 -16.86
N GLU A 31 28.28 6.29 -16.50
CA GLU A 31 29.02 6.34 -15.24
C GLU A 31 28.08 6.26 -14.03
N LEU A 32 26.91 6.90 -14.11
CA LEU A 32 25.89 6.78 -13.08
C LEU A 32 25.41 5.32 -12.90
N ASP A 33 25.22 4.58 -14.00
CA ASP A 33 24.88 3.15 -13.97
C ASP A 33 25.99 2.29 -13.34
N GLU A 34 27.24 2.58 -13.66
CA GLU A 34 28.41 1.89 -13.08
C GLU A 34 28.51 2.13 -11.57
N LEU A 35 28.36 3.39 -11.13
CA LEU A 35 28.39 3.76 -9.72
C LEU A 35 27.26 3.10 -8.91
N PHE A 36 26.07 2.99 -9.48
CA PHE A 36 24.96 2.26 -8.84
C PHE A 36 25.19 0.75 -8.81
N SER A 37 25.77 0.18 -9.86
CA SER A 37 26.07 -1.25 -9.95
C SER A 37 27.15 -1.66 -8.93
N ASN A 38 28.07 -0.76 -8.61
CA ASN A 38 29.18 -0.96 -7.69
C ASN A 38 28.87 -0.56 -6.23
N ARG A 39 27.63 -0.75 -5.76
CA ARG A 39 27.18 -0.29 -4.42
C ARG A 39 28.03 -0.79 -3.24
N SER A 40 28.66 -1.96 -3.36
CA SER A 40 29.44 -2.60 -2.30
C SER A 40 30.93 -2.24 -2.30
N SER A 41 31.43 -1.56 -3.33
CA SER A 41 32.83 -1.12 -3.39
C SER A 41 33.01 0.29 -2.82
N ASP A 42 34.22 0.58 -2.37
CA ASP A 42 34.63 1.93 -2.03
C ASP A 42 34.50 2.83 -3.27
N GLY A 43 33.66 3.86 -3.20
CA GLY A 43 33.33 4.75 -4.32
C GLY A 43 31.98 4.50 -5.02
N GLY A 44 31.23 3.46 -4.69
CA GLY A 44 29.87 3.24 -5.22
C GLY A 44 28.82 4.18 -4.63
N ILE A 45 27.62 4.23 -5.23
CA ILE A 45 26.49 5.04 -4.73
C ILE A 45 25.24 4.21 -4.46
N ALA A 46 24.53 4.60 -3.40
CA ALA A 46 23.22 4.04 -3.06
C ALA A 46 22.04 4.85 -3.62
N ALA A 47 22.27 6.13 -3.91
CA ALA A 47 21.28 7.11 -4.37
C ALA A 47 21.99 8.26 -5.08
N ALA A 48 21.29 8.91 -6.01
CA ALA A 48 21.71 10.14 -6.67
C ALA A 48 20.56 11.14 -6.68
N PHE A 49 20.89 12.43 -6.61
CA PHE A 49 19.95 13.51 -6.93
C PHE A 49 20.25 14.02 -8.33
N GLU A 50 19.19 14.23 -9.09
CA GLU A 50 19.29 14.70 -10.47
C GLU A 50 18.03 15.49 -10.86
N GLU A 51 18.13 16.30 -11.89
CA GLU A 51 16.96 16.94 -12.48
C GLU A 51 16.03 15.90 -13.14
N ILE A 52 14.73 16.05 -12.87
CA ILE A 52 13.68 15.10 -13.29
C ILE A 52 13.74 14.72 -14.78
N PRO A 53 13.90 15.64 -15.76
CA PRO A 53 13.90 15.23 -17.17
C PRO A 53 15.08 14.31 -17.54
N TYR A 54 16.26 14.51 -16.97
CA TYR A 54 17.40 13.61 -17.21
C TYR A 54 17.18 12.26 -16.52
N MET A 55 16.66 12.27 -15.30
CA MET A 55 16.35 11.03 -14.59
C MET A 55 15.24 10.22 -15.29
N LYS A 56 14.25 10.88 -15.93
CA LYS A 56 13.25 10.20 -16.77
C LYS A 56 13.91 9.42 -17.90
N LEU A 57 14.91 9.99 -18.57
CA LEU A 57 15.65 9.32 -19.65
C LEU A 57 16.53 8.18 -19.11
N PHE A 58 17.23 8.41 -18.01
CA PHE A 58 18.05 7.38 -17.36
C PHE A 58 17.20 6.17 -16.95
N LEU A 59 16.06 6.41 -16.29
CA LEU A 59 15.14 5.35 -15.89
C LEU A 59 14.50 4.66 -17.10
N ALA A 60 14.24 5.37 -18.20
CA ALA A 60 13.79 4.72 -19.43
C ALA A 60 14.83 3.75 -19.99
N LYS A 61 16.12 4.08 -19.88
CA LYS A 61 17.23 3.23 -20.36
C LYS A 61 17.54 2.06 -19.42
N TYR A 62 17.44 2.26 -18.10
CA TYR A 62 17.84 1.31 -17.06
C TYR A 62 16.68 0.89 -16.13
N CYS A 63 15.45 0.87 -16.65
CA CYS A 63 14.21 0.69 -15.88
C CYS A 63 14.12 -0.60 -15.07
N SER A 64 14.81 -1.67 -15.46
CA SER A 64 14.83 -2.92 -14.70
C SER A 64 15.75 -2.86 -13.47
N LYS A 65 16.67 -1.89 -13.42
CA LYS A 65 17.72 -1.80 -12.40
C LYS A 65 17.38 -0.78 -11.31
N TYR A 66 16.71 0.31 -11.65
CA TYR A 66 16.57 1.47 -10.76
C TYR A 66 15.15 2.01 -10.69
N THR A 67 14.89 2.76 -9.62
CA THR A 67 13.60 3.42 -9.40
C THR A 67 13.80 4.80 -8.80
N ALA A 68 12.88 5.72 -9.08
CA ALA A 68 12.80 7.01 -8.41
C ALA A 68 12.10 6.86 -7.05
N VAL A 69 12.62 7.52 -6.03
CA VAL A 69 12.04 7.55 -4.68
C VAL A 69 11.70 8.99 -4.27
N GLN A 70 10.77 9.13 -3.34
CA GLN A 70 10.44 10.44 -2.74
C GLN A 70 11.51 10.86 -1.71
N PRO A 71 11.70 12.17 -1.44
CA PRO A 71 10.95 13.30 -1.95
C PRO A 71 11.48 13.85 -3.29
N THR A 72 10.58 14.38 -4.11
CA THR A 72 10.91 15.15 -5.30
C THR A 72 10.84 16.64 -4.98
N TYR A 73 11.89 17.38 -5.33
CA TYR A 73 11.97 18.83 -5.14
C TYR A 73 11.63 19.57 -6.43
N LYS A 74 10.87 20.65 -6.30
CA LYS A 74 10.45 21.46 -7.45
C LYS A 74 11.53 22.49 -7.78
N PHE A 75 12.26 22.21 -8.85
CA PHE A 75 13.16 23.15 -9.51
C PHE A 75 12.68 23.37 -10.95
N GLY A 76 13.08 24.49 -11.55
CA GLY A 76 12.63 24.89 -12.87
C GLY A 76 13.77 25.34 -13.76
N PHE A 77 13.58 25.14 -15.06
CA PHE A 77 14.41 25.74 -16.10
C PHE A 77 13.83 27.10 -16.48
N GLY A 78 14.69 28.02 -16.90
CA GLY A 78 14.28 29.37 -17.29
C GLY A 78 15.20 29.99 -18.31
N PHE A 79 14.66 30.94 -19.05
CA PHE A 79 15.44 31.80 -19.95
C PHE A 79 15.94 33.02 -19.18
N VAL A 80 17.19 33.41 -19.43
CA VAL A 80 17.83 34.54 -18.74
C VAL A 80 18.08 35.66 -19.74
N PHE A 81 17.69 36.88 -19.36
CA PHE A 81 17.90 38.09 -20.13
C PHE A 81 18.59 39.16 -19.29
N PRO A 82 19.34 40.10 -19.92
CA PRO A 82 19.82 41.28 -19.23
C PRO A 82 18.68 42.05 -18.57
N LYS A 83 18.98 42.70 -17.44
CA LYS A 83 18.00 43.56 -16.76
C LYS A 83 17.47 44.62 -17.74
N ARG A 84 16.14 44.80 -17.74
CA ARG A 84 15.40 45.72 -18.64
C ARG A 84 15.43 45.32 -20.13
N SER A 85 15.69 44.06 -20.44
CA SER A 85 15.53 43.56 -21.82
C SER A 85 14.08 43.69 -22.28
N PRO A 86 13.83 44.28 -23.47
CA PRO A 86 12.48 44.40 -24.03
C PRO A 86 11.92 43.04 -24.48
N LEU A 87 12.73 41.98 -24.55
CA LEU A 87 12.33 40.64 -25.00
C LEU A 87 11.58 39.84 -23.93
N ILE A 88 11.70 40.22 -22.65
CA ILE A 88 11.15 39.44 -21.53
C ILE A 88 9.64 39.20 -21.67
N PRO A 89 8.79 40.23 -21.94
CA PRO A 89 7.35 40.02 -22.05
C PRO A 89 6.98 39.09 -23.19
N ASP A 90 7.58 39.31 -24.37
CA ASP A 90 7.29 38.54 -25.58
C ASP A 90 7.68 37.08 -25.41
N VAL A 91 8.90 36.80 -24.94
CA VAL A 91 9.38 35.42 -24.75
C VAL A 91 8.58 34.73 -23.65
N SER A 92 8.28 35.41 -22.54
CA SER A 92 7.50 34.82 -21.45
C SER A 92 6.09 34.44 -21.91
N MET A 93 5.45 35.28 -22.72
CA MET A 93 4.15 34.98 -23.32
C MET A 93 4.22 33.78 -24.28
N GLN A 94 5.26 33.70 -25.11
CA GLN A 94 5.44 32.55 -25.99
C GLN A 94 5.71 31.25 -25.23
N VAL A 95 6.51 31.30 -24.16
CA VAL A 95 6.72 30.16 -23.26
C VAL A 95 5.39 29.70 -22.68
N LEU A 96 4.57 30.61 -22.13
CA LEU A 96 3.26 30.28 -21.58
C LEU A 96 2.35 29.59 -22.60
N ASN A 97 2.24 30.17 -23.81
CA ASN A 97 1.45 29.62 -24.90
C ASN A 97 1.90 28.20 -25.32
N VAL A 98 3.20 27.92 -25.25
CA VAL A 98 3.74 26.60 -25.55
C VAL A 98 3.49 25.63 -24.40
N THR A 99 3.78 26.03 -23.15
CA THR A 99 3.71 25.15 -21.97
C THR A 99 2.29 24.80 -21.56
N GLU A 100 1.33 25.71 -21.76
CA GLU A 100 -0.09 25.47 -21.47
C GLU A 100 -0.85 24.89 -22.67
N GLY A 101 -0.21 24.81 -23.85
CA GLY A 101 -0.80 24.32 -25.08
C GLY A 101 -0.49 22.84 -25.39
N ALA A 102 -1.17 22.31 -26.40
CA ALA A 102 -0.94 20.94 -26.89
C ALA A 102 0.49 20.71 -27.44
N LYS A 103 1.21 21.79 -27.78
CA LYS A 103 2.60 21.73 -28.23
C LYS A 103 3.54 21.12 -27.18
N MET A 104 3.31 21.41 -25.89
CA MET A 104 4.12 20.82 -24.82
C MET A 104 4.04 19.29 -24.81
N VAL A 105 2.84 18.74 -24.98
CA VAL A 105 2.62 17.29 -25.04
C VAL A 105 3.30 16.68 -26.27
N GLN A 106 3.27 17.38 -27.41
CA GLN A 106 3.97 16.95 -28.62
C GLN A 106 5.48 16.91 -28.40
N PHE A 107 6.06 17.91 -27.73
CA PHE A 107 7.47 17.90 -27.35
C PHE A 107 7.77 16.75 -26.38
N GLU A 108 6.97 16.57 -25.32
CA GLU A 108 7.20 15.49 -24.37
C GLU A 108 7.18 14.12 -25.09
N LYS A 109 6.24 13.91 -26.02
CA LYS A 109 6.18 12.68 -26.81
C LYS A 109 7.35 12.55 -27.79
N ALA A 110 7.79 13.64 -28.42
CA ALA A 110 8.90 13.59 -29.37
C ALA A 110 10.24 13.28 -28.67
N TRP A 111 10.47 13.83 -27.49
CA TRP A 111 11.73 13.69 -26.76
C TRP A 111 11.75 12.49 -25.79
N PHE A 112 10.61 12.12 -25.20
CA PHE A 112 10.51 11.05 -24.20
C PHE A 112 9.56 9.91 -24.59
N GLY A 113 8.77 10.04 -25.66
CA GLY A 113 7.75 9.06 -26.02
C GLY A 113 8.27 7.78 -26.70
N GLN A 114 9.53 7.76 -27.12
CA GLN A 114 10.23 6.55 -27.57
C GLN A 114 11.14 6.04 -26.45
N THR A 115 10.54 5.59 -25.35
CA THR A 115 11.30 4.81 -24.39
C THR A 115 11.50 3.41 -24.98
N PRO A 116 12.71 2.82 -24.94
CA PRO A 116 12.86 1.41 -25.23
C PRO A 116 11.87 0.70 -24.32
N SER A 117 11.03 -0.17 -24.89
CA SER A 117 10.07 -0.94 -24.11
C SER A 117 10.85 -1.64 -23.02
N CYS A 118 10.77 -1.12 -21.80
CA CYS A 118 11.12 -1.87 -20.62
C CYS A 118 10.30 -3.14 -20.75
N PRO A 119 10.92 -4.30 -20.98
CA PRO A 119 10.17 -5.52 -21.01
C PRO A 119 9.43 -5.52 -19.68
N GLU A 120 8.10 -5.55 -19.75
CA GLU A 120 7.35 -5.95 -18.56
C GLU A 120 8.07 -7.20 -18.08
N LEU A 121 8.52 -7.19 -16.83
CA LEU A 121 9.33 -8.26 -16.22
C LEU A 121 8.46 -9.53 -16.03
N THR A 122 7.67 -9.89 -17.04
CA THR A 122 6.75 -11.02 -17.11
C THR A 122 7.48 -12.35 -17.33
N SER A 123 8.81 -12.36 -17.43
CA SER A 123 9.54 -13.62 -17.65
C SER A 123 10.76 -13.89 -16.78
N SER A 124 11.19 -13.03 -15.84
CA SER A 124 12.26 -13.41 -14.88
C SER A 124 12.56 -12.45 -13.72
N VAL A 125 11.63 -11.59 -13.30
CA VAL A 125 11.65 -11.14 -11.90
C VAL A 125 10.46 -11.80 -11.26
N SER A 126 10.77 -12.82 -10.44
CA SER A 126 9.89 -13.26 -9.38
C SER A 126 9.38 -12.00 -8.69
N SER A 127 8.18 -11.58 -9.05
CA SER A 127 7.44 -10.59 -8.30
C SER A 127 7.55 -11.08 -6.87
N ASN A 128 8.14 -10.28 -6.00
CA ASN A 128 8.03 -10.43 -4.55
C ASN A 128 6.57 -10.17 -4.13
N SER A 129 5.61 -10.78 -4.84
CA SER A 129 4.38 -11.30 -4.28
C SER A 129 4.77 -11.88 -2.95
N ILE A 130 4.25 -11.27 -1.88
CA ILE A 130 4.45 -11.74 -0.53
C ILE A 130 3.78 -13.11 -0.48
N GLY A 131 4.55 -14.14 -0.87
CA GLY A 131 4.05 -15.49 -0.99
C GLY A 131 3.65 -16.00 0.38
N LEU A 132 2.81 -17.03 0.41
CA LEU A 132 2.36 -17.68 1.65
C LEU A 132 3.54 -18.07 2.57
N ASN A 133 4.73 -18.31 1.99
CA ASN A 133 5.99 -18.53 2.73
C ASN A 133 6.40 -17.36 3.65
N SER A 134 6.17 -16.11 3.23
CA SER A 134 6.47 -14.94 4.07
C SER A 134 5.51 -14.82 5.26
N PHE A 135 4.36 -15.51 5.20
CA PHE A 135 3.37 -15.56 6.28
C PHE A 135 3.35 -16.89 7.03
N TRP A 136 4.37 -17.73 6.86
CA TRP A 136 4.44 -19.04 7.51
C TRP A 136 4.24 -18.96 9.04
N GLY A 137 4.83 -17.95 9.68
CA GLY A 137 4.65 -17.73 11.13
C GLY A 137 3.20 -17.44 11.54
N LEU A 138 2.45 -16.72 10.70
CA LEU A 138 1.03 -16.43 10.95
C LEU A 138 0.19 -17.70 10.77
N PHE A 139 0.42 -18.45 9.70
CA PHE A 139 -0.29 -19.72 9.47
C PHE A 139 0.00 -20.76 10.56
N LEU A 140 1.25 -20.84 11.02
CA LEU A 140 1.66 -21.75 12.08
C LEU A 140 0.95 -21.43 13.40
N THR A 141 0.91 -20.14 13.79
CA THR A 141 0.28 -19.73 15.05
C THR A 141 -1.23 -19.96 15.04
N VAL A 142 -1.93 -19.60 13.96
CA VAL A 142 -3.37 -19.86 13.80
C VAL A 142 -3.66 -21.36 13.75
N GLY A 143 -2.85 -22.14 13.03
CA GLY A 143 -3.00 -23.60 12.95
C GLY A 143 -2.82 -24.29 14.30
N VAL A 144 -1.80 -23.90 15.08
CA VAL A 144 -1.58 -24.44 16.42
C VAL A 144 -2.72 -24.08 17.36
N ALA A 145 -3.15 -22.82 17.39
CA ALA A 145 -4.26 -22.38 18.23
C ALA A 145 -5.58 -23.12 17.87
N SER A 146 -5.87 -23.26 16.58
CA SER A 146 -7.03 -24.01 16.08
C SER A 146 -6.97 -25.49 16.46
N SER A 147 -5.80 -26.13 16.33
CA SER A 147 -5.61 -27.53 16.68
C SER A 147 -5.77 -27.79 18.18
N ILE A 148 -5.23 -26.91 19.03
CA ILE A 148 -5.40 -27.00 20.50
C ILE A 148 -6.88 -26.85 20.88
N ALA A 149 -7.58 -25.87 20.30
CA ALA A 149 -9.00 -25.68 20.55
C ALA A 149 -9.83 -26.90 20.11
N LEU A 150 -9.49 -27.50 18.96
CA LEU A 150 -10.13 -28.72 18.46
C LEU A 150 -9.91 -29.90 19.43
N ILE A 151 -8.67 -30.11 19.89
CA ILE A 151 -8.33 -31.18 20.84
C ILE A 151 -9.11 -30.99 22.14
N ILE A 152 -9.13 -29.77 22.70
CA ILE A 152 -9.90 -29.47 23.91
C ILE A 152 -11.38 -29.79 23.68
N CYS A 153 -11.98 -29.32 22.58
CA CYS A 153 -13.37 -29.59 22.24
C CYS A 153 -13.67 -31.10 22.17
N ILE A 154 -12.83 -31.87 21.47
CA ILE A 154 -12.98 -33.33 21.35
C ILE A 154 -12.85 -34.00 22.71
N THR A 155 -11.84 -33.63 23.51
CA THR A 155 -11.62 -34.24 24.83
C THR A 155 -12.77 -33.95 25.80
N THR A 156 -13.29 -32.72 25.83
CA THR A 156 -14.47 -32.35 26.64
C THR A 156 -15.69 -33.14 26.18
N PHE A 157 -15.95 -33.21 24.88
CA PHE A 157 -17.07 -33.97 24.33
C PHE A 157 -17.00 -35.46 24.68
N LEU A 158 -15.81 -36.07 24.56
CA LEU A 158 -15.60 -37.47 24.91
C LEU A 158 -15.72 -37.71 26.42
N TYR A 159 -15.26 -36.77 27.25
CA TYR A 159 -15.39 -36.85 28.71
C TYR A 159 -16.85 -36.76 29.14
N GLU A 160 -17.64 -35.84 28.59
CA GLU A 160 -19.07 -35.72 28.90
C GLU A 160 -19.88 -36.92 28.41
N ASN A 161 -19.49 -37.55 27.30
CA ASN A 161 -20.20 -38.70 26.72
C ASN A 161 -19.58 -40.05 27.12
N ARG A 162 -18.59 -40.08 28.02
CA ARG A 162 -17.84 -41.29 28.39
C ARG A 162 -18.73 -42.41 28.92
N ASP A 163 -19.75 -42.05 29.71
CA ASP A 163 -20.67 -43.02 30.31
C ASP A 163 -21.55 -43.70 29.24
N THR A 164 -21.82 -43.01 28.13
CA THR A 164 -22.50 -43.59 26.96
C THR A 164 -21.56 -44.40 26.07
N LEU A 165 -20.26 -44.11 26.08
CA LEU A 165 -19.24 -44.80 25.31
C LEU A 165 -18.86 -46.16 25.92
N VAL A 166 -18.85 -46.23 27.26
CA VAL A 166 -18.57 -47.44 28.05
C VAL A 166 -19.71 -48.46 27.95
N HIS A 167 -20.95 -48.01 27.71
CA HIS A 167 -22.12 -48.88 27.50
C HIS A 167 -22.31 -49.36 26.03
N LEU A 168 -21.44 -48.95 25.09
CA LEU A 168 -21.49 -49.40 23.70
C LEU A 168 -20.60 -50.63 23.49
N ASP A 169 -21.25 -51.78 23.34
CA ASP A 169 -20.68 -53.13 23.23
C ASP A 169 -19.38 -53.25 22.37
N PRO A 170 -18.49 -54.22 22.68
CA PRO A 170 -17.14 -54.34 22.12
C PRO A 170 -16.97 -54.53 20.60
N PRO A 171 -17.89 -55.10 19.79
CA PRO A 171 -17.56 -55.43 18.40
C PRO A 171 -17.75 -54.28 17.41
N ALA A 172 -18.16 -53.07 17.84
CA ALA A 172 -18.41 -51.97 16.92
C ALA A 172 -17.14 -51.19 16.56
N SER A 173 -16.77 -51.24 15.27
CA SER A 173 -15.71 -50.43 14.65
C SER A 173 -15.76 -48.97 15.11
N VAL A 174 -14.61 -48.45 15.55
CA VAL A 174 -14.42 -47.08 16.07
C VAL A 174 -14.99 -46.03 15.12
N TRP A 175 -14.90 -46.28 13.80
CA TRP A 175 -15.48 -45.41 12.76
C TRP A 175 -17.00 -45.28 12.84
N ARG A 176 -17.72 -46.35 13.21
CA ARG A 176 -19.19 -46.34 13.36
C ARG A 176 -19.61 -45.59 14.63
N LYS A 177 -18.81 -45.66 15.70
CA LYS A 177 -19.00 -44.86 16.92
C LYS A 177 -18.75 -43.37 16.65
N ILE A 178 -17.67 -43.03 15.93
CA ILE A 178 -17.37 -41.66 15.50
C ILE A 178 -18.47 -41.13 14.57
N LYS A 179 -18.92 -41.91 13.59
CA LYS A 179 -20.02 -41.53 12.68
C LYS A 179 -21.31 -41.29 13.44
N ALA A 180 -21.70 -42.17 14.37
CA ALA A 180 -22.91 -41.99 15.18
C ALA A 180 -22.86 -40.73 16.07
N MET A 181 -21.70 -40.40 16.63
CA MET A 181 -21.52 -39.16 17.40
C MET A 181 -21.50 -37.92 16.53
N ALA A 182 -20.85 -37.96 15.36
CA ALA A 182 -20.90 -36.87 14.38
C ALA A 182 -22.33 -36.59 13.92
N THR A 183 -23.14 -37.64 13.69
CA THR A 183 -24.57 -37.50 13.38
C THR A 183 -25.38 -36.94 14.56
N ARG A 184 -25.03 -37.25 15.83
CA ARG A 184 -25.68 -36.62 17.00
C ARG A 184 -25.29 -35.16 17.19
N PHE A 185 -24.06 -34.78 16.83
CA PHE A 185 -23.62 -33.38 16.83
C PHE A 185 -24.38 -32.57 15.77
N ASP A 186 -24.49 -33.12 14.56
CA ASP A 186 -25.26 -32.55 13.45
C ASP A 186 -26.77 -32.43 13.78
N HIS A 187 -27.33 -33.38 14.52
CA HIS A 187 -28.75 -33.34 14.90
C HIS A 187 -29.08 -32.42 16.08
N LYS A 188 -28.08 -31.85 16.77
CA LYS A 188 -28.29 -31.02 17.98
C LYS A 188 -28.17 -29.52 17.77
N ASP A 189 -28.07 -29.04 16.53
CA ASP A 189 -28.00 -27.60 16.25
C ASP A 189 -29.05 -27.07 15.24
N LEU A 190 -30.32 -27.42 15.47
CA LEU A 190 -31.46 -26.73 14.85
C LEU A 190 -32.14 -25.72 15.80
N SER A 191 -31.55 -25.42 16.97
CA SER A 191 -32.15 -24.49 17.94
C SER A 191 -31.16 -23.54 18.63
N SER A 192 -29.95 -23.33 18.10
CA SER A 192 -29.04 -22.32 18.64
C SER A 192 -29.68 -20.92 18.66
N HIS A 193 -29.42 -20.21 19.77
CA HIS A 193 -30.05 -18.93 20.11
C HIS A 193 -29.74 -17.79 19.11
N THR A 194 -28.81 -18.00 18.18
CA THR A 194 -28.45 -17.05 17.12
C THR A 194 -29.59 -16.80 16.11
N PHE A 195 -30.60 -17.68 16.04
CA PHE A 195 -31.76 -17.53 15.15
C PHE A 195 -33.11 -17.34 15.87
N ARG A 196 -33.13 -17.12 17.19
CA ARG A 196 -34.38 -16.89 17.95
C ARG A 196 -34.87 -15.43 17.84
N LYS A 197 -35.10 -14.94 16.64
CA LYS A 197 -35.84 -13.69 16.41
C LYS A 197 -36.67 -13.77 15.14
N SER A 198 -37.75 -14.56 15.16
CA SER A 198 -38.82 -14.44 14.17
C SER A 198 -40.20 -14.93 14.63
N GLU A 199 -40.33 -15.79 15.65
CA GLU A 199 -41.64 -16.39 15.99
C GLU A 199 -42.14 -16.05 17.40
N MET A 200 -42.31 -14.76 17.71
CA MET A 200 -43.16 -14.32 18.84
C MET A 200 -44.08 -13.12 18.51
N VAL A 201 -44.19 -12.73 17.24
CA VAL A 201 -45.06 -11.59 16.84
C VAL A 201 -46.44 -12.04 16.38
N HIS A 202 -46.68 -13.33 16.13
CA HIS A 202 -47.98 -13.81 15.66
C HIS A 202 -48.53 -14.85 16.63
N ARG A 203 -49.28 -14.40 17.65
CA ARG A 203 -50.39 -15.10 18.36
C ARG A 203 -50.46 -14.74 19.85
N SER A 204 -50.85 -13.50 20.14
CA SER A 204 -51.90 -13.24 21.14
C SER A 204 -52.32 -11.77 21.01
N GLY A 205 -53.59 -11.55 20.66
CA GLY A 205 -54.16 -10.22 20.51
C GLY A 205 -54.80 -9.71 21.81
N ILE A 206 -54.78 -8.38 21.92
CA ILE A 206 -55.92 -7.53 22.32
C ILE A 206 -56.26 -7.48 23.83
N ASN A 207 -55.74 -6.46 24.54
CA ASN A 207 -56.51 -5.31 25.07
C ASN A 207 -55.73 -4.50 26.12
N GLY A 208 -55.78 -3.17 26.03
CA GLY A 208 -55.45 -2.25 27.14
C GLY A 208 -54.61 -1.04 26.71
N MET A 209 -55.28 0.10 26.52
CA MET A 209 -54.72 1.42 26.22
C MET A 209 -53.72 1.92 27.28
N ASP A 210 -52.68 2.63 26.88
CA ASP A 210 -52.62 4.09 27.06
C ASP A 210 -51.38 4.71 26.38
N ALA A 211 -51.60 5.94 25.94
CA ALA A 211 -50.72 6.76 25.12
C ALA A 211 -49.41 7.15 25.82
N VAL A 212 -48.36 7.41 25.04
CA VAL A 212 -47.68 8.71 24.98
C VAL A 212 -46.68 8.72 23.81
N THR A 213 -46.86 9.74 22.99
CA THR A 213 -46.03 10.20 21.88
C THR A 213 -44.62 10.60 22.34
N ALA A 214 -43.57 10.18 21.62
CA ALA A 214 -42.40 11.03 21.34
C ALA A 214 -41.53 10.47 20.18
N SER A 215 -41.10 11.39 19.33
CA SER A 215 -40.41 11.27 18.04
C SER A 215 -38.96 10.75 18.08
N PRO A 216 -38.36 10.43 16.90
CA PRO A 216 -37.06 9.76 16.80
C PRO A 216 -35.88 10.76 16.88
N ALA A 217 -34.84 10.41 17.64
CA ALA A 217 -33.57 11.13 17.64
C ALA A 217 -32.57 10.41 16.73
N SER A 218 -32.35 11.00 15.56
CA SER A 218 -31.19 10.78 14.69
C SER A 218 -29.97 11.46 15.32
N TYR A 219 -28.90 10.70 15.58
CA TYR A 219 -27.63 11.29 15.95
C TYR A 219 -26.92 11.81 14.70
N GLN A 220 -26.94 13.13 14.53
CA GLN A 220 -26.04 13.85 13.63
C GLN A 220 -24.69 14.06 14.33
N LEU A 221 -23.58 13.72 13.64
CA LEU A 221 -22.24 14.13 14.05
C LEU A 221 -22.08 15.66 13.92
N PRO A 222 -21.38 16.32 14.87
CA PRO A 222 -21.10 17.74 14.75
C PRO A 222 -20.02 18.02 13.67
N PRO A 223 -20.11 19.16 12.97
CA PRO A 223 -19.11 19.56 11.98
C PRO A 223 -17.81 20.02 12.67
N LYS A 224 -16.67 19.61 12.10
CA LYS A 224 -15.33 20.11 12.48
C LYS A 224 -15.24 21.60 12.17
N SER A 225 -14.91 22.41 13.17
CA SER A 225 -14.62 23.83 12.99
C SER A 225 -13.29 24.00 12.24
N VAL A 226 -13.36 24.65 11.09
CA VAL A 226 -12.19 25.15 10.36
C VAL A 226 -11.88 26.55 10.90
N LYS A 227 -10.68 26.75 11.46
CA LYS A 227 -10.19 28.10 11.80
C LYS A 227 -9.69 28.79 10.52
N PRO A 228 -10.07 30.05 10.25
CA PRO A 228 -9.53 30.81 9.12
C PRO A 228 -8.08 31.25 9.39
N PHE A 229 -7.28 31.19 8.33
CA PHE A 229 -5.89 31.62 8.25
C PHE A 229 -5.83 33.13 7.99
N HIS A 230 -5.13 33.87 8.87
CA HIS A 230 -4.81 35.29 8.66
C HIS A 230 -3.39 35.40 8.08
N PRO A 231 -3.19 36.08 6.94
CA PRO A 231 -1.85 36.38 6.45
C PRO A 231 -1.28 37.62 7.17
N ASN A 232 -0.11 37.46 7.77
CA ASN A 232 0.71 38.58 8.24
C ASN A 232 1.30 39.32 7.03
N ARG A 233 1.16 40.64 7.07
CA ARG A 233 1.79 41.59 6.15
C ARG A 233 3.01 42.16 6.88
N GLU A 234 4.19 41.81 6.41
CA GLU A 234 5.44 42.60 6.51
C GLU A 234 6.16 42.51 5.17
#